data_AF-A0A4Q8CYD2-F1
#
_entry.id   AF-A0A4Q8CYD2-F1
#
_cell.length_a   1.000
_cell.length_b   1.000
_cell.length_c   1.000
_cell.angle_alpha   90.00
_cell.angle_beta   90.00
_cell.angle_gamma   90.00
#
_symmetry.space_group_name_H-M   'P 1'
#
loop_
_entity.id
_entity.type
_entity.pdbx_description
1 polymer ?
#
loop_
_entity_poly.entity_id
_entity_poly.type
_entity_poly.pdbx_seq_one_letter_code
_entity_poly.pdbx_strand_id
1 'polypeptide(L)'
;MVRRNGFTLLEMLVVLAIIATLAMLAMPGYLQPTKRVEATQAGACLLELASRLERYRLIEADYEGFAIDTAGVACEGRLADRYRFEAGIPGETGWGAITTDPVAWQLRVIPLDADAGMGGYGDCRALVVRDDGRRAVMTGTGGGVVTDPDQVRRCWR
;
A
#
# COMPACT_ATOMS: atom_id res chain seq x y z
N MET A 1 28.04 -24.87 -55.28
CA MET A 1 28.02 -23.55 -54.60
C MET A 1 26.81 -23.52 -53.68
N VAL A 2 27.03 -23.48 -52.36
CA VAL A 2 25.93 -23.45 -51.38
C VAL A 2 25.43 -22.01 -51.28
N ARG A 3 24.20 -21.75 -51.74
CA ARG A 3 23.54 -20.45 -51.54
C ARG A 3 23.24 -20.29 -50.04
N ARG A 4 23.77 -19.23 -49.44
CA ARG A 4 23.36 -18.82 -48.08
C ARG A 4 22.00 -18.15 -48.17
N ASN A 5 20.97 -18.81 -47.65
CA ASN A 5 19.65 -18.22 -47.50
C ASN A 5 19.70 -17.23 -46.33
N GLY A 6 19.68 -15.93 -46.63
CA GLY A 6 19.59 -14.88 -45.62
C GLY A 6 18.12 -14.60 -45.26
N PHE A 7 17.88 -14.22 -44.01
CA PHE A 7 16.58 -13.75 -43.54
C PHE A 7 16.14 -12.52 -44.35
N THR A 8 14.86 -12.48 -44.71
CA THR A 8 14.31 -11.31 -45.42
C THR A 8 13.89 -10.22 -44.43
N LEU A 9 13.88 -8.96 -44.88
CA LEU A 9 13.44 -7.82 -44.07
C LEU A 9 11.96 -7.97 -43.65
N LEU A 10 11.14 -8.57 -44.53
CA LEU A 10 9.74 -8.90 -44.27
C LEU A 10 9.61 -9.90 -43.10
N GLU A 11 10.47 -10.90 -43.06
CA GLU A 11 10.45 -11.96 -42.04
C GLU A 11 10.77 -11.40 -40.66
N MET A 12 11.71 -10.46 -40.56
CA MET A 12 11.97 -9.72 -39.33
C MET A 12 10.80 -8.83 -38.91
N LEU A 13 10.09 -8.19 -39.85
CA LEU A 13 8.94 -7.33 -39.57
C LEU A 13 7.79 -8.12 -38.94
N VAL A 14 7.53 -9.33 -39.44
CA VAL A 14 6.51 -10.23 -38.88
C VAL A 14 6.91 -10.74 -37.49
N VAL A 15 8.17 -11.12 -37.28
CA VAL A 15 8.66 -11.56 -35.97
C VAL A 15 8.52 -10.45 -34.92
N LEU A 16 8.90 -9.21 -35.26
CA LEU A 16 8.74 -8.07 -34.35
C LEU A 16 7.27 -7.77 -34.03
N ALA A 17 6.38 -7.87 -35.02
CA ALA A 17 4.93 -7.70 -34.81
C ALA A 17 4.37 -8.74 -33.83
N ILE A 18 4.80 -10.01 -33.96
CA ILE A 18 4.40 -11.09 -33.04
C ILE A 18 4.94 -10.81 -31.63
N ILE A 19 6.22 -10.45 -31.49
CA ILE A 19 6.84 -10.15 -30.19
C ILE A 19 6.13 -8.98 -29.50
N ALA A 20 5.82 -7.90 -30.23
CA ALA A 20 5.13 -6.74 -29.69
C ALA A 20 3.72 -7.10 -29.16
N THR A 21 2.99 -7.94 -29.91
CA THR A 21 1.66 -8.42 -29.52
C THR A 21 1.73 -9.29 -28.27
N LEU A 22 2.70 -10.20 -28.19
CA LEU A 22 2.90 -11.04 -27.01
C LEU A 22 3.33 -10.24 -25.78
N ALA A 23 4.18 -9.21 -25.96
CA ALA A 23 4.63 -8.35 -24.87
C ALA A 23 3.47 -7.56 -24.24
N MET A 24 2.52 -7.07 -25.05
CA MET A 24 1.31 -6.40 -24.54
C MET A 24 0.47 -7.31 -23.64
N LEU A 25 0.40 -8.60 -23.94
CA LEU A 25 -0.37 -9.57 -23.15
C LEU A 25 0.39 -10.07 -21.91
N ALA A 26 1.72 -10.20 -22.00
CA ALA A 26 2.54 -10.76 -20.93
C ALA A 26 2.89 -9.74 -19.81
N MET A 27 3.04 -8.46 -20.16
CA MET A 27 3.45 -7.42 -19.21
C MET A 27 2.52 -7.22 -17.99
N PRO A 28 1.17 -7.21 -18.11
CA PRO A 28 0.30 -6.98 -16.95
C PRO A 28 0.34 -8.12 -15.91
N GLY A 29 0.67 -9.35 -16.32
CA GLY A 29 0.68 -10.52 -15.43
C GLY A 29 1.84 -10.54 -14.40
N TYR A 30 2.96 -9.86 -14.70
CA TYR A 30 4.15 -9.88 -13.85
C TYR A 30 4.09 -8.89 -12.68
N LEU A 31 3.29 -7.81 -12.77
CA LEU A 31 3.29 -6.72 -11.79
C LEU A 31 2.30 -6.90 -10.62
N GLN A 32 1.36 -7.85 -10.72
CA GLN A 32 0.34 -8.05 -9.69
C GLN A 32 0.81 -8.82 -8.44
N PRO A 33 1.65 -9.88 -8.55
CA PRO A 33 2.09 -10.64 -7.38
C PRO A 33 2.93 -9.81 -6.41
N THR A 34 3.75 -8.89 -6.94
CA THR A 34 4.63 -8.03 -6.14
C THR A 34 3.83 -7.04 -5.30
N LYS A 35 2.79 -6.39 -5.85
CA LYS A 35 1.94 -5.44 -5.11
C LYS A 35 1.26 -6.08 -3.89
N ARG A 36 0.83 -7.35 -3.98
CA ARG A 36 0.22 -8.06 -2.84
C ARG A 36 1.22 -8.32 -1.73
N VAL A 37 2.40 -8.84 -2.09
CA VAL A 37 3.49 -9.05 -1.13
C VAL A 37 3.86 -7.74 -0.44
N GLU A 38 3.95 -6.64 -1.19
CA GLU A 38 4.23 -5.32 -0.62
C GLU A 38 3.13 -4.82 0.31
N ALA A 39 1.85 -5.01 -0.03
CA ALA A 39 0.74 -4.67 0.85
C ALA A 39 0.80 -5.44 2.18
N THR A 40 1.19 -6.73 2.16
CA THR A 40 1.39 -7.51 3.38
C THR A 40 2.57 -6.97 4.21
N GLN A 41 3.65 -6.54 3.56
CA GLN A 41 4.79 -5.91 4.24
C GLN A 41 4.42 -4.56 4.84
N ALA A 42 3.60 -3.77 4.14
CA ALA A 42 3.07 -2.50 4.62
C ALA A 42 2.15 -2.70 5.83
N GLY A 43 1.25 -3.70 5.78
CA GLY A 43 0.41 -4.07 6.93
C GLY A 43 1.23 -4.56 8.13
N ALA A 44 2.28 -5.34 7.91
CA ALA A 44 3.21 -5.74 8.97
C ALA A 44 3.95 -4.53 9.57
N CYS A 45 4.37 -3.59 8.71
CA CYS A 45 5.01 -2.35 9.14
C CYS A 45 4.08 -1.49 10.00
N LEU A 46 2.79 -1.43 9.64
CA LEU A 46 1.77 -0.74 10.41
C LEU A 46 1.61 -1.31 11.83
N LEU A 47 1.70 -2.64 11.97
CA LEU A 47 1.67 -3.30 13.29
C LEU A 47 2.93 -3.02 14.11
N GLU A 48 4.09 -2.92 13.46
CA GLU A 48 5.32 -2.49 14.13
C GLU A 48 5.20 -1.05 14.63
N LEU A 49 4.68 -0.14 13.81
CA LEU A 49 4.39 1.24 14.21
C LEU A 49 3.40 1.31 15.37
N ALA A 50 2.32 0.52 15.35
CA ALA A 50 1.37 0.43 16.47
C ALA A 50 2.08 0.03 17.77
N SER A 51 2.99 -0.95 17.72
CA SER A 51 3.78 -1.35 18.90
C SER A 51 4.74 -0.26 19.40
N ARG A 52 5.19 0.64 18.51
CA ARG A 52 6.05 1.77 18.88
C ARG A 52 5.23 2.90 19.49
N LEU A 53 4.05 3.17 18.94
CA LEU A 53 3.10 4.13 19.47
C LEU A 53 2.66 3.78 20.90
N GLU A 54 2.37 2.50 21.16
CA GLU A 54 2.06 2.05 22.52
C GLU A 54 3.24 2.22 23.49
N ARG A 55 4.48 1.97 23.03
CA ARG A 55 5.68 2.23 23.84
C ARG A 55 5.91 3.72 24.08
N TYR A 56 5.62 4.56 23.11
CA TYR A 56 5.70 6.01 23.24
C TYR A 56 4.77 6.50 24.37
N ARG A 57 3.52 6.01 24.39
CA ARG A 57 2.57 6.32 25.47
C ARG A 57 3.07 5.90 26.86
N LEU A 58 3.79 4.79 26.98
CA LEU A 58 4.34 4.38 28.28
C LEU A 58 5.42 5.34 28.81
N ILE A 59 6.03 6.15 27.93
CA ILE A 59 7.08 7.11 28.27
C ILE A 59 6.50 8.51 28.44
N GLU A 60 5.70 8.98 27.48
CA GLU A 60 5.17 10.36 27.44
C GLU A 60 3.81 10.50 28.14
N ALA A 61 3.20 9.40 28.58
CA ALA A 61 1.84 9.30 29.16
C ALA A 61 0.68 9.67 28.21
N ASP A 62 0.97 10.23 27.04
CA ASP A 62 0.01 10.53 25.98
C ASP A 62 0.51 10.06 24.60
N TYR A 63 -0.32 10.19 23.58
CA TYR A 63 0.01 9.93 22.18
C TYR A 63 0.41 11.21 21.41
N GLU A 64 0.11 12.40 21.95
CA GLU A 64 0.45 13.68 21.31
C GLU A 64 1.95 13.78 21.02
N GLY A 65 2.29 14.28 19.82
CA GLY A 65 3.68 14.46 19.39
C GLY A 65 4.32 13.19 18.83
N PHE A 66 3.62 12.05 18.80
CA PHE A 66 4.12 10.87 18.10
C PHE A 66 4.18 11.13 16.59
N ALA A 67 5.37 11.03 16.03
CA ALA A 67 5.57 11.15 14.59
C ALA A 67 6.19 9.87 14.02
N ILE A 68 5.64 9.40 12.90
CA ILE A 68 6.03 8.13 12.27
C ILE A 68 7.49 8.14 11.81
N ASP A 69 7.96 9.28 11.30
CA ASP A 69 9.33 9.53 10.84
C ASP A 69 10.37 9.39 11.97
N THR A 70 9.99 9.77 13.19
CA THR A 70 10.84 9.68 14.39
C THR A 70 10.64 8.38 15.18
N ALA A 71 9.64 7.56 14.84
CA ALA A 71 9.34 6.30 15.54
C ALA A 71 10.47 5.25 15.46
N GLY A 72 11.45 5.45 14.56
CA GLY A 72 12.65 4.61 14.44
C GLY A 72 12.34 3.21 13.91
N VAL A 73 11.39 3.12 12.98
CA VAL A 73 10.95 1.88 12.35
C VAL A 73 11.52 1.79 10.93
N ALA A 74 12.44 0.85 10.70
CA ALA A 74 13.16 0.75 9.41
C ALA A 74 12.27 0.34 8.23
N CYS A 75 11.12 -0.30 8.47
CA CYS A 75 10.23 -0.72 7.40
C CYS A 75 9.51 0.42 6.70
N GLU A 76 9.30 1.55 7.38
CA GLU A 76 8.64 2.73 6.83
C GLU A 76 9.50 3.33 5.71
N GLY A 77 10.76 3.66 5.99
CA GLY A 77 11.68 4.19 4.98
C GLY A 77 11.92 3.26 3.79
N ARG A 78 11.86 1.94 3.99
CA ARG A 78 11.99 0.95 2.89
C ARG A 78 10.76 0.91 1.96
N LEU A 79 9.61 1.39 2.44
CA LEU A 79 8.35 1.43 1.70
C LEU A 79 7.96 2.86 1.26
N ALA A 80 8.68 3.89 1.70
CA ALA A 80 8.37 5.30 1.46
C ALA A 80 8.20 5.68 -0.03
N ASP A 81 8.89 5.02 -0.95
CA ASP A 81 8.75 5.25 -2.40
C ASP A 81 7.43 4.75 -2.99
N ARG A 82 6.66 3.96 -2.24
CA ARG A 82 5.43 3.29 -2.73
C ARG A 82 4.24 3.41 -1.80
N TYR A 83 4.48 3.65 -0.52
CA TYR A 83 3.47 3.76 0.51
C TYR A 83 3.72 4.99 1.36
N ARG A 84 2.61 5.62 1.76
CA ARG A 84 2.58 6.68 2.76
C ARG A 84 1.92 6.16 4.01
N PHE A 85 2.58 6.35 5.14
CA PHE A 85 2.05 6.02 6.45
C PHE A 85 1.55 7.30 7.12
N GLU A 86 0.42 7.21 7.81
CA GLU A 86 -0.14 8.34 8.54
C GLU A 86 -0.63 7.91 9.91
N ALA A 87 -0.42 8.79 10.88
CA ALA A 87 -0.96 8.66 12.23
C ALA A 87 -2.07 9.70 12.40
N GLY A 88 -3.25 9.23 12.80
CA GLY A 88 -4.27 10.05 13.41
C GLY A 88 -4.12 9.92 14.92
N ILE A 89 -3.87 11.05 15.58
CA ILE A 89 -3.87 11.20 17.03
C ILE A 89 -4.85 12.32 17.40
N PRO A 90 -5.76 12.13 18.38
CA PRO A 90 -6.66 13.18 18.84
C PRO A 90 -5.86 14.42 19.25
N GLY A 91 -6.32 15.61 18.85
CA GLY A 91 -5.63 16.87 19.17
C GLY A 91 -4.61 17.33 18.13
N GLU A 92 -4.15 16.44 17.24
CA GLU A 92 -3.23 16.81 16.17
C GLU A 92 -3.91 17.35 14.91
N THR A 93 -3.20 18.21 14.18
CA THR A 93 -3.66 18.73 12.90
C THR A 93 -3.86 17.60 11.91
N GLY A 94 -5.08 17.46 11.38
CA GLY A 94 -5.41 16.40 10.43
C GLY A 94 -6.15 15.20 11.04
N TRP A 95 -6.33 15.14 12.36
CA TRP A 95 -7.14 14.10 13.03
C TRP A 95 -8.49 13.84 12.32
N GLY A 96 -9.29 14.90 12.15
CA GLY A 96 -10.60 14.81 11.49
C GLY A 96 -10.58 14.55 9.98
N ALA A 97 -9.40 14.64 9.35
CA ALA A 97 -9.21 14.23 7.94
C ALA A 97 -8.80 12.75 7.82
N ILE A 98 -8.18 12.21 8.88
CA ILE A 98 -7.66 10.85 8.93
C ILE A 98 -8.72 9.87 9.45
N THR A 99 -9.46 10.26 10.48
CA THR A 99 -10.49 9.43 11.10
C THR A 99 -11.65 10.27 11.66
N THR A 100 -12.84 9.69 11.63
CA THR A 100 -14.03 10.21 12.31
C THR A 100 -14.49 9.28 13.44
N ASP A 101 -13.76 8.20 13.69
CA ASP A 101 -14.12 7.19 14.68
C ASP A 101 -13.67 7.62 16.09
N PRO A 102 -14.43 7.26 17.14
CA PRO A 102 -14.09 7.58 18.52
C PRO A 102 -13.02 6.63 19.08
N VAL A 103 -11.81 6.67 18.51
CA VAL A 103 -10.65 5.86 18.90
C VAL A 103 -9.54 6.72 19.49
N ALA A 104 -8.69 6.14 20.34
CA ALA A 104 -7.58 6.87 20.96
C ALA A 104 -6.45 7.20 19.97
N TRP A 105 -6.30 6.42 18.91
CA TRP A 105 -5.43 6.68 17.77
C TRP A 105 -5.79 5.77 16.60
N GLN A 106 -5.38 6.16 15.40
CA GLN A 106 -5.55 5.37 14.19
C GLN A 106 -4.30 5.49 13.31
N LEU A 107 -3.68 4.37 12.97
CA LEU A 107 -2.61 4.31 11.98
C LEU A 107 -3.15 3.80 10.67
N ARG A 108 -2.75 4.41 9.55
CA ARG A 108 -3.09 3.92 8.21
C ARG A 108 -1.91 3.92 7.28
N VAL A 109 -1.98 3.04 6.29
CA VAL A 109 -1.03 3.00 5.18
C VAL A 109 -1.77 3.03 3.84
N ILE A 110 -1.30 3.90 2.95
CA ILE A 110 -1.94 4.21 1.67
C ILE A 110 -0.88 4.07 0.56
N PRO A 111 -1.12 3.27 -0.49
CA PRO A 111 -0.25 3.26 -1.67
C PRO A 111 -0.20 4.64 -2.33
N LEU A 112 0.96 5.08 -2.80
CA LEU A 112 1.10 6.39 -3.46
C LEU A 112 0.34 6.47 -4.78
N ASP A 113 0.12 5.34 -5.46
CA ASP A 113 -0.70 5.25 -6.67
C ASP A 113 -2.20 5.07 -6.37
N ALA A 114 -2.61 5.06 -5.09
CA ALA A 114 -4.01 4.90 -4.71
C ALA A 114 -4.88 6.07 -5.19
N ASP A 115 -4.33 7.29 -5.26
CA ASP A 115 -5.06 8.51 -5.67
C ASP A 115 -5.13 8.72 -7.19
N ALA A 116 -4.34 7.98 -7.97
CA ALA A 116 -4.23 8.16 -9.42
C ALA A 116 -5.47 7.71 -10.21
N GLY A 117 -6.55 7.28 -9.56
CA GLY A 117 -7.83 6.88 -10.17
C GLY A 117 -7.78 5.64 -11.08
N MET A 118 -6.58 5.20 -11.46
CA MET A 118 -6.30 4.03 -12.30
C MET A 118 -5.91 2.78 -11.50
N GLY A 119 -5.83 2.89 -10.17
CA GLY A 119 -5.38 1.81 -9.29
C GLY A 119 -6.50 0.81 -9.01
N GLY A 120 -6.28 -0.47 -9.35
CA GLY A 120 -7.17 -1.60 -9.05
C GLY A 120 -7.33 -1.95 -7.56
N TYR A 121 -7.31 -0.95 -6.68
CA TYR A 121 -7.46 -1.10 -5.24
C TYR A 121 -8.92 -1.26 -4.81
N GLY A 122 -9.89 -0.81 -5.62
CA GLY A 122 -11.32 -0.96 -5.33
C GLY A 122 -11.66 -0.51 -3.90
N ASP A 123 -12.18 -1.44 -3.09
CA ASP A 123 -12.56 -1.18 -1.69
C ASP A 123 -11.40 -1.36 -0.68
N CYS A 124 -10.16 -1.52 -1.15
CA CYS A 124 -8.94 -1.76 -0.36
C CYS A 124 -7.91 -0.63 -0.57
N ARG A 125 -8.31 0.64 -0.45
CA ARG A 125 -7.41 1.78 -0.74
C ARG A 125 -6.45 2.10 0.41
N ALA A 126 -6.82 1.81 1.65
CA ALA A 126 -5.93 1.93 2.80
C ALA A 126 -6.10 0.75 3.76
N LEU A 127 -5.00 0.32 4.36
CA LEU A 127 -5.02 -0.60 5.50
C LEU A 127 -4.92 0.22 6.79
N VAL A 128 -5.69 -0.16 7.80
CA VAL A 128 -5.82 0.62 9.04
C VAL A 128 -5.69 -0.27 10.27
N VAL A 129 -4.96 0.21 11.28
CA VAL A 129 -4.90 -0.36 12.64
C VAL A 129 -5.30 0.73 13.62
N ARG A 130 -6.03 0.36 14.65
CA ARG A 130 -6.52 1.28 15.69
C ARG A 130 -6.03 0.85 17.06
N ASP A 131 -6.27 1.71 18.04
CA ASP A 131 -6.04 1.49 19.47
C ASP A 131 -6.63 0.19 20.03
N ASP A 132 -7.78 -0.25 19.52
CA ASP A 132 -8.42 -1.51 19.89
C ASP A 132 -7.70 -2.76 19.32
N GLY A 133 -6.59 -2.58 18.62
CA GLY A 133 -5.82 -3.64 17.96
C GLY A 133 -6.54 -4.26 16.76
N ARG A 134 -7.73 -3.74 16.39
CA ARG A 134 -8.47 -4.25 15.23
C ARG A 134 -7.88 -3.71 13.95
N ARG A 135 -7.89 -4.57 12.94
CA ARG A 135 -7.56 -4.24 11.56
C ARG A 135 -8.83 -3.77 10.87
N ALA A 136 -8.70 -2.72 10.08
CA ALA A 136 -9.76 -2.16 9.26
C ALA A 136 -9.20 -1.76 7.90
N VAL A 137 -10.08 -1.29 7.02
CA VAL A 137 -9.73 -0.81 5.68
C VAL A 137 -10.46 0.48 5.38
N MET A 138 -9.94 1.30 4.47
CA MET A 138 -10.66 2.45 3.92
C MET A 138 -10.86 2.30 2.42
N THR A 139 -12.04 2.71 1.96
CA THR A 139 -12.42 2.77 0.54
C THR A 139 -12.06 4.11 -0.11
N GLY A 140 -11.61 5.09 0.70
CA GLY A 140 -11.13 6.40 0.28
C GLY A 140 -9.97 6.87 1.15
N THR A 141 -9.45 8.07 0.86
CA THR A 141 -8.36 8.70 1.63
C THR A 141 -8.84 9.53 2.82
N GLY A 142 -10.15 9.62 3.03
CA GLY A 142 -10.80 10.24 4.18
C GLY A 142 -12.14 9.57 4.51
N GLY A 143 -12.64 9.79 5.72
CA GLY A 143 -13.90 9.21 6.22
C GLY A 143 -13.71 8.09 7.24
N GLY A 144 -14.80 7.38 7.54
CA GLY A 144 -14.79 6.26 8.49
C GLY A 144 -14.15 4.99 7.92
N VAL A 145 -13.75 4.09 8.82
CA VAL A 145 -13.14 2.81 8.43
C VAL A 145 -14.20 1.73 8.24
N VAL A 146 -13.92 0.79 7.34
CA VAL A 146 -14.73 -0.41 7.17
C VAL A 146 -14.14 -1.54 8.00
N THR A 147 -14.97 -2.12 8.86
CA THR A 147 -14.61 -3.22 9.77
C THR A 147 -15.25 -4.56 9.39
N ASP A 148 -15.84 -4.66 8.20
CA ASP A 148 -16.44 -5.91 7.72
C ASP A 148 -15.38 -7.04 7.67
N PRO A 149 -15.57 -8.17 8.37
CA PRO A 149 -14.54 -9.21 8.49
C PRO A 149 -14.11 -9.83 7.16
N ASP A 150 -15.01 -9.93 6.18
CA ASP A 150 -14.70 -10.51 4.87
C ASP A 150 -13.85 -9.55 4.05
N GLN A 151 -14.22 -8.27 4.04
CA GLN A 151 -13.44 -7.25 3.36
C GLN A 151 -12.06 -7.06 4.00
N VAL A 152 -11.98 -6.97 5.33
CA VAL A 152 -10.70 -6.86 6.04
C VAL A 152 -9.80 -8.03 5.70
N ARG A 153 -10.30 -9.28 5.73
CA ARG A 153 -9.52 -10.47 5.36
C ARG A 153 -9.04 -10.45 3.91
N ARG A 154 -9.81 -9.91 2.97
CA ARG A 154 -9.40 -9.80 1.57
C ARG A 154 -8.32 -8.75 1.34
N CYS A 155 -8.44 -7.59 1.97
CA CYS A 155 -7.50 -6.49 1.78
C CYS A 155 -6.18 -6.69 2.54
N TRP A 156 -6.21 -7.39 3.68
CA TRP A 156 -5.03 -7.66 4.51
C TRP A 156 -4.26 -8.94 4.10
N ARG A 157 -4.56 -9.51 2.93
CA ARG A 157 -3.98 -10.77 2.43
C ARG A 157 -3.08 -10.52 1.23
#